data_AF-X6D4T8-F1
#
_entry.id   AF-X6D4T8-F1
#
_cell.length_a   1.000
_cell.length_b   1.000
_cell.length_c   1.000
_cell.angle_alpha   90.00
_cell.angle_beta   90.00
_cell.angle_gamma   90.00
#
_symmetry.space_group_name_H-M   'P 1'
#
loop_
_entity.id
_entity.type
_entity.pdbx_description
1 polymer ?
#
loop_
_entity_poly.entity_id
_entity_poly.type
_entity_poly.pdbx_seq_one_letter_code
_entity_poly.pdbx_strand_id
1 'polypeptide(L)'
;MLRERIGLATFVVLTKGARRFVTTDAIRYAGEATAVVTDNSEPLFGRPDHIWLASHALGILVYPASADFIGRTACGLATDVASTTFLTGHHKPRMVVPSMNSMMWSNNLLQRNLNVLRENGVEVVDTNEGQAPDVAGVCSLFESLIEPSLGRV
;
A
#
# COMPACT_ATOMS: atom_id res chain seq x y z
N MET A 1 -6.25 14.56 3.33
CA MET A 1 -7.36 13.65 2.97
C MET A 1 -7.48 12.43 3.87
N LEU A 2 -6.71 11.34 3.70
CA LEU A 2 -6.91 10.15 4.56
C LEU A 2 -6.64 10.47 6.04
N ARG A 3 -5.51 11.13 6.33
CA ARG A 3 -5.15 11.59 7.68
C ARG A 3 -6.21 12.50 8.29
N GLU A 4 -6.76 13.42 7.53
CA GLU A 4 -7.84 14.32 7.98
C GLU A 4 -9.13 13.55 8.28
N ARG A 5 -9.46 12.53 7.49
CA ARG A 5 -10.66 11.71 7.66
C ARG A 5 -10.58 10.79 8.86
N ILE A 6 -9.46 10.08 9.02
CA ILE A 6 -9.30 9.07 10.08
C ILE A 6 -8.65 9.61 11.34
N GLY A 7 -8.00 10.77 11.28
CA GLY A 7 -7.32 11.40 12.42
C GLY A 7 -6.05 10.66 12.89
N LEU A 8 -5.54 9.70 12.11
CA LEU A 8 -4.41 8.85 12.50
C LEU A 8 -3.10 9.21 11.78
N ALA A 9 -2.00 8.84 12.44
CA ALA A 9 -0.67 8.94 11.84
C ALA A 9 -0.59 8.13 10.55
N THR A 10 -0.15 8.77 9.46
CA THR A 10 -0.03 8.13 8.14
C THR A 10 1.44 8.03 7.76
N PHE A 11 1.91 6.82 7.47
CA PHE A 11 3.28 6.57 7.02
C PHE A 11 3.26 6.27 5.53
N VAL A 12 3.99 7.05 4.75
CA VAL A 12 4.07 6.86 3.29
C VAL A 12 5.36 6.12 2.95
N VAL A 13 5.24 5.03 2.21
CA VAL A 13 6.38 4.26 1.74
C VAL A 13 6.48 4.39 0.22
N LEU A 14 7.60 4.91 -0.29
CA LEU A 14 7.80 5.08 -1.73
C LEU A 14 8.74 4.01 -2.27
N THR A 15 8.25 3.25 -3.26
CA THR A 15 9.11 2.35 -4.05
C THR A 15 10.09 3.16 -4.91
N LYS A 16 11.14 2.51 -5.40
CA LYS A 16 12.03 3.11 -6.42
C LYS A 16 11.26 3.59 -7.66
N GLY A 17 10.22 2.87 -8.08
CA GLY A 17 9.36 3.26 -9.20
C GLY A 17 8.55 4.53 -8.91
N ALA A 18 7.92 4.60 -7.72
CA ALA A 18 7.13 5.76 -7.30
C ALA A 18 7.96 7.05 -7.23
N ARG A 19 9.23 6.95 -6.83
CA ARG A 19 10.18 8.09 -6.76
C ARG A 19 10.46 8.79 -8.10
N ARG A 20 10.05 8.20 -9.23
CA ARG A 20 10.13 8.85 -10.56
C ARG A 20 8.99 9.84 -10.80
N PHE A 21 7.91 9.75 -10.05
CA PHE A 21 6.70 10.56 -10.21
C PHE A 21 6.52 11.55 -9.07
N VAL A 22 6.92 11.16 -7.86
CA VAL A 22 6.81 12.01 -6.67
C VAL A 22 8.07 11.93 -5.83
N THR A 23 8.52 13.07 -5.32
CA THR A 23 9.70 13.15 -4.45
C THR A 23 9.29 12.99 -2.98
N THR A 24 10.23 12.56 -2.14
CA THR A 24 10.01 12.51 -0.69
C THR A 24 9.65 13.89 -0.12
N ASP A 25 10.25 14.94 -0.65
CA ASP A 25 10.05 16.30 -0.16
C ASP A 25 8.69 16.87 -0.56
N ALA A 26 8.17 16.51 -1.75
CA ALA A 26 6.82 16.88 -2.14
C ALA A 26 5.77 16.26 -1.20
N ILE A 27 5.94 14.98 -0.82
CA ILE A 27 5.05 14.32 0.15
C ILE A 27 5.17 14.96 1.54
N ARG A 28 6.39 15.26 2.01
CA ARG A 28 6.61 15.95 3.30
C ARG A 28 5.95 17.32 3.32
N TYR A 29 6.12 18.10 2.25
CA TYR A 29 5.57 19.44 2.13
C TYR A 29 4.04 19.44 2.11
N ALA A 30 3.41 18.43 1.50
CA ALA A 30 1.96 18.27 1.54
C ALA A 30 1.40 18.11 2.96
N GLY A 31 2.24 17.77 3.96
CA GLY A 31 1.86 17.76 5.38
C GLY A 31 0.97 16.59 5.83
N GLU A 32 0.55 15.76 4.89
CA GLU A 32 -0.39 14.65 5.12
C GLU A 32 0.27 13.40 5.71
N ALA A 33 1.60 13.27 5.59
CA ALA A 33 2.35 12.11 6.07
C ALA A 33 3.10 12.44 7.37
N THR A 34 2.98 11.55 8.37
CA THR A 34 3.78 11.57 9.60
C THR A 34 5.26 11.30 9.29
N ALA A 35 5.53 10.38 8.37
CA ALA A 35 6.87 10.12 7.85
C ALA A 35 6.82 9.56 6.43
N VAL A 36 7.93 9.72 5.71
CA VAL A 36 8.12 9.19 4.36
C VAL A 36 9.35 8.27 4.36
N VAL A 37 9.14 7.02 3.99
CA VAL A 37 10.13 5.93 4.05
C VAL A 37 10.46 5.46 2.63
N THR A 38 11.74 5.17 2.41
CA THR A 38 12.29 4.61 1.17
C THR A 38 13.37 3.60 1.52
N ASP A 39 13.84 2.81 0.55
CA ASP A 39 14.95 1.86 0.78
C ASP A 39 16.25 2.50 1.30
N ASN A 40 16.42 3.82 1.08
CA ASN A 40 17.61 4.56 1.48
C ASN A 40 17.39 5.38 2.76
N SER A 41 16.22 5.28 3.39
CA SER A 41 15.93 6.02 4.62
C SER A 41 16.69 5.43 5.80
N GLU A 42 17.04 6.28 6.77
CA GLU A 42 17.49 5.78 8.06
C GLU A 42 16.33 5.07 8.79
N PRO A 43 16.62 4.00 9.56
CA PRO A 43 15.56 3.25 10.23
C PRO A 43 14.78 4.10 11.23
N LEU A 44 13.46 4.08 11.11
CA LEU A 44 12.55 4.71 12.06
C LEU A 44 12.72 4.06 13.44
N PHE A 45 12.98 4.89 14.45
CA PHE A 45 13.07 4.47 15.85
C PHE A 45 14.11 3.36 16.12
N GLY A 46 15.18 3.29 15.30
CA GLY A 46 16.28 2.32 15.49
C GLY A 46 15.90 0.86 15.25
N ARG A 47 14.75 0.58 14.59
CA ARG A 47 14.32 -0.76 14.19
C ARG A 47 14.23 -0.86 12.67
N PRO A 48 14.37 -2.05 12.07
CA PRO A 48 14.13 -2.22 10.64
C PRO A 48 12.73 -1.73 10.26
N ASP A 49 12.65 -0.80 9.31
CA ASP A 49 11.40 -0.08 8.98
C ASP A 49 10.23 -1.01 8.70
N HIS A 50 10.45 -2.07 7.92
CA HIS A 50 9.41 -3.03 7.56
C HIS A 50 8.79 -3.75 8.76
N ILE A 51 9.58 -4.02 9.81
CA ILE A 51 9.09 -4.64 11.05
C ILE A 51 8.29 -3.61 11.84
N TRP A 52 8.84 -2.41 12.02
CA TRP A 52 8.19 -1.37 12.80
C TRP A 52 6.87 -0.95 12.16
N LEU A 53 6.88 -0.61 10.86
CA LEU A 53 5.70 -0.22 10.09
C LEU A 53 4.63 -1.31 10.14
N ALA A 54 4.98 -2.56 9.82
CA ALA A 54 4.02 -3.66 9.81
C ALA A 54 3.41 -3.94 11.20
N SER A 55 4.18 -3.81 12.28
CA SER A 55 3.69 -4.07 13.63
C SER A 55 2.72 -3.00 14.12
N HIS A 56 2.99 -1.72 13.82
CA HIS A 56 2.24 -0.58 14.33
C HIS A 56 1.12 -0.10 13.40
N ALA A 57 1.08 -0.57 12.14
CA ALA A 57 0.00 -0.25 11.23
C ALA A 57 -1.34 -0.85 11.72
N LEU A 58 -2.42 -0.08 11.57
CA LEU A 58 -3.80 -0.59 11.68
C LEU A 58 -4.27 -1.24 10.37
N GLY A 59 -3.65 -0.87 9.25
CA GLY A 59 -3.85 -1.48 7.95
C GLY A 59 -2.80 -0.98 6.96
N ILE A 60 -2.70 -1.62 5.81
CA ILE A 60 -1.76 -1.27 4.75
C ILE A 60 -2.54 -1.03 3.46
N LEU A 61 -2.40 0.17 2.89
CA LEU A 61 -2.98 0.56 1.61
C LEU A 61 -1.87 0.72 0.56
N VAL A 62 -2.02 0.06 -0.58
CA VAL A 62 -1.16 0.26 -1.76
C VAL A 62 -1.96 0.95 -2.85
N TYR A 63 -1.74 2.27 -2.99
CA TYR A 63 -2.43 3.11 -3.97
C TYR A 63 -1.48 4.11 -4.62
N PRO A 64 -1.33 4.10 -5.96
CA PRO A 64 -1.70 3.01 -6.85
C PRO A 64 -0.78 1.78 -6.71
N ALA A 65 -1.32 0.59 -6.95
CA ALA A 65 -0.57 -0.67 -7.04
C ALA A 65 -0.24 -1.02 -8.50
N SER A 66 1.05 -1.03 -8.84
CA SER A 66 1.50 -1.45 -10.17
C SER A 66 1.46 -2.97 -10.33
N ALA A 67 1.41 -3.45 -11.57
CA ALA A 67 1.53 -4.89 -11.86
C ALA A 67 2.81 -5.52 -11.31
N ASP A 68 3.91 -4.76 -11.27
CA ASP A 68 5.18 -5.20 -10.68
C ASP A 68 5.04 -5.46 -9.17
N PHE A 69 4.45 -4.52 -8.43
CA PHE A 69 4.23 -4.69 -7.00
C PHE A 69 3.29 -5.88 -6.72
N ILE A 70 2.19 -5.99 -7.47
CA ILE A 70 1.23 -7.09 -7.37
C ILE A 70 1.93 -8.43 -7.66
N GLY A 71 2.71 -8.52 -8.74
CA GLY A 71 3.42 -9.75 -9.10
C GLY A 71 4.46 -10.15 -8.07
N ARG A 72 5.27 -9.20 -7.59
CA ARG A 72 6.27 -9.48 -6.54
C ARG A 72 5.60 -9.99 -5.27
N THR A 73 4.57 -9.28 -4.78
CA THR A 73 3.93 -9.63 -3.51
C THR A 73 3.10 -10.90 -3.58
N ALA A 74 2.41 -11.18 -4.69
CA ALA A 74 1.70 -12.45 -4.90
C ALA A 74 2.64 -13.66 -4.91
N CYS A 75 3.88 -13.47 -5.38
CA CYS A 75 4.91 -14.52 -5.38
C CYS A 75 5.76 -14.57 -4.10
N GLY A 76 5.43 -13.77 -3.06
CA GLY A 76 6.22 -13.75 -1.83
C GLY A 76 7.60 -13.09 -1.97
N LEU A 77 7.80 -12.23 -2.97
CA LEU A 77 9.05 -11.51 -3.21
C LEU A 77 9.07 -10.16 -2.49
N ALA A 78 9.95 -10.02 -1.51
CA ALA A 78 10.21 -8.79 -0.75
C ALA A 78 11.56 -8.18 -1.16
N THR A 79 11.54 -7.28 -2.15
CA THR A 79 12.78 -6.73 -2.75
C THR A 79 12.97 -5.23 -2.53
N ASP A 80 12.01 -4.58 -1.87
CA ASP A 80 12.09 -3.21 -1.36
C ASP A 80 11.34 -3.10 -0.04
N VAL A 81 11.51 -1.99 0.68
CA VAL A 81 10.86 -1.76 1.99
C VAL A 81 9.34 -1.83 1.89
N ALA A 82 8.73 -1.43 0.77
CA ALA A 82 7.28 -1.47 0.57
C ALA A 82 6.75 -2.90 0.48
N SER A 83 7.32 -3.72 -0.41
CA SER A 83 6.96 -5.13 -0.57
C SER A 83 7.30 -5.93 0.70
N THR A 84 8.43 -5.65 1.34
CA THR A 84 8.80 -6.27 2.62
C THR A 84 7.77 -5.95 3.71
N THR A 85 7.40 -4.68 3.87
CA THR A 85 6.37 -4.25 4.85
C THR A 85 5.02 -4.94 4.57
N PHE A 86 4.62 -5.02 3.30
CA PHE A 86 3.37 -5.65 2.90
C PHE A 86 3.31 -7.15 3.23
N LEU A 87 4.43 -7.87 3.07
CA LEU A 87 4.55 -9.28 3.43
C LEU A 87 4.61 -9.47 4.95
N THR A 88 5.42 -8.68 5.66
CA THR A 88 5.51 -8.74 7.12
C THR A 88 4.15 -8.47 7.77
N GLY A 89 3.39 -7.53 7.22
CA GLY A 89 2.05 -7.14 7.69
C GLY A 89 0.91 -8.06 7.27
N HIS A 90 1.14 -9.32 6.92
CA HIS A 90 0.09 -10.25 6.47
C HIS A 90 -1.07 -10.45 7.46
N HIS A 91 -0.83 -10.21 8.75
CA HIS A 91 -1.81 -10.30 9.83
C HIS A 91 -2.62 -9.01 10.03
N LYS A 92 -2.34 -7.96 9.25
CA LYS A 92 -3.08 -6.70 9.24
C LYS A 92 -4.09 -6.68 8.09
N PRO A 93 -5.16 -5.88 8.17
CA PRO A 93 -5.97 -5.55 7.00
C PRO A 93 -5.10 -4.94 5.90
N ARG A 94 -5.16 -5.49 4.69
CA ARG A 94 -4.37 -5.05 3.54
C ARG A 94 -5.28 -4.78 2.36
N MET A 95 -5.05 -3.67 1.67
CA MET A 95 -5.76 -3.30 0.45
C MET A 95 -4.77 -2.94 -0.65
N VAL A 96 -5.02 -3.44 -1.86
CA VAL A 96 -4.29 -3.04 -3.07
C VAL A 96 -5.27 -2.46 -4.07
N VAL A 97 -4.88 -1.34 -4.70
CA VAL A 97 -5.68 -0.65 -5.72
C VAL A 97 -4.93 -0.68 -7.04
N PRO A 98 -5.21 -1.64 -7.93
CA PRO A 98 -4.49 -1.79 -9.18
C PRO A 98 -4.53 -0.52 -10.04
N SER A 99 -3.40 -0.15 -10.64
CA SER A 99 -3.35 0.91 -11.64
C SER A 99 -2.34 0.58 -12.74
N MET A 100 -2.82 0.39 -13.96
CA MET A 100 -1.98 0.05 -15.11
C MET A 100 -2.72 0.21 -16.44
N ASN A 101 -2.00 0.00 -17.54
CA ASN A 101 -2.58 -0.09 -18.87
C ASN A 101 -3.58 -1.27 -18.98
N SER A 102 -4.64 -1.11 -19.78
CA SER A 102 -5.70 -2.12 -19.95
C SER A 102 -5.19 -3.46 -20.51
N MET A 103 -4.15 -3.47 -21.35
CA MET A 103 -3.54 -4.71 -21.84
C MET A 103 -2.80 -5.47 -20.74
N MET A 104 -2.22 -4.76 -19.78
CA MET A 104 -1.64 -5.39 -18.59
C MET A 104 -2.75 -5.92 -17.69
N TRP A 105 -3.83 -5.15 -17.52
CA TRP A 105 -5.00 -5.54 -16.75
C TRP A 105 -5.61 -6.85 -17.25
N SER A 106 -5.83 -6.99 -18.56
CA SER A 106 -6.41 -8.20 -19.17
C SER A 106 -5.44 -9.39 -19.21
N ASN A 107 -4.22 -9.26 -18.72
CA ASN A 107 -3.23 -10.35 -18.75
C ASN A 107 -3.56 -11.43 -17.71
N ASN A 108 -3.66 -12.69 -18.15
CA ASN A 108 -3.94 -13.83 -17.29
C ASN A 108 -2.95 -14.00 -16.12
N LEU A 109 -1.67 -13.61 -16.29
CA LEU A 109 -0.68 -13.66 -15.21
C LEU A 109 -1.02 -12.66 -14.11
N LEU A 110 -1.44 -11.44 -14.48
CA LEU A 110 -1.89 -10.46 -13.50
C LEU A 110 -3.15 -10.93 -12.79
N GLN A 111 -4.15 -11.41 -13.55
CA GLN A 111 -5.41 -11.89 -12.96
C GLN A 111 -5.17 -13.04 -11.96
N ARG A 112 -4.24 -13.96 -12.26
CA ARG A 112 -3.79 -14.99 -11.32
C ARG A 112 -3.16 -14.39 -10.06
N ASN A 113 -2.26 -13.42 -10.21
CA ASN A 113 -1.62 -12.76 -9.07
C ASN A 113 -2.64 -12.02 -8.18
N LEU A 114 -3.60 -11.32 -8.78
CA LEU A 114 -4.69 -10.67 -8.03
C LEU A 114 -5.52 -11.69 -7.25
N ASN A 115 -5.85 -12.84 -7.85
CA ASN A 115 -6.57 -13.90 -7.17
C ASN A 115 -5.77 -14.49 -6.01
N VAL A 116 -4.46 -14.71 -6.18
CA VAL A 116 -3.57 -15.14 -5.08
C VAL A 116 -3.63 -14.15 -3.92
N LEU A 117 -3.59 -12.84 -4.20
CA LEU A 117 -3.71 -11.83 -3.14
C LEU A 117 -5.08 -11.92 -2.43
N ARG A 118 -6.18 -12.04 -3.18
CA ARG A 118 -7.54 -12.20 -2.62
C ARG A 118 -7.65 -13.44 -1.73
N GLU A 119 -7.18 -14.58 -2.19
CA GLU A 119 -7.17 -15.86 -1.44
C GLU A 119 -6.37 -15.76 -0.14
N ASN A 120 -5.40 -14.84 -0.07
CA ASN A 120 -4.58 -14.58 1.12
C ASN A 120 -5.06 -13.36 1.93
N GLY A 121 -6.35 -13.02 1.82
CA GLY A 121 -7.02 -12.02 2.65
C GLY A 121 -6.65 -10.57 2.34
N VAL A 122 -6.13 -10.29 1.14
CA VAL A 122 -5.91 -8.92 0.67
C VAL A 122 -7.16 -8.44 -0.05
N GLU A 123 -7.67 -7.28 0.36
CA GLU A 123 -8.74 -6.58 -0.35
C GLU A 123 -8.18 -6.01 -1.66
N VAL A 124 -8.68 -6.52 -2.79
CA VAL A 124 -8.27 -6.04 -4.13
C VAL A 124 -9.40 -5.21 -4.68
N VAL A 125 -9.16 -3.89 -4.81
CA VAL A 125 -10.17 -2.98 -5.37
C VAL A 125 -10.36 -3.27 -6.85
N ASP A 126 -11.59 -3.54 -7.25
CA ASP A 126 -11.93 -3.68 -8.66
C ASP A 126 -11.87 -2.32 -9.36
N THR A 127 -11.24 -2.32 -10.53
CA THR A 127 -10.91 -1.09 -11.28
C THR A 127 -11.50 -1.18 -12.67
N ASN A 128 -11.87 -0.03 -13.23
CA ASN A 128 -12.36 0.02 -14.61
C ASN A 128 -11.17 -0.14 -15.56
N GLU A 129 -10.97 -1.35 -16.10
CA GLU A 129 -9.86 -1.69 -17.00
C GLU A 129 -8.46 -1.34 -16.47
N GLY A 130 -8.25 -1.47 -15.16
CA GLY A 130 -6.97 -1.14 -14.53
C GLY A 130 -6.77 0.35 -14.22
N GLN A 131 -7.80 1.18 -14.36
CA GLN A 131 -7.75 2.57 -13.91
C GLN A 131 -8.13 2.67 -12.43
N ALA A 132 -7.20 3.16 -11.61
CA ALA A 132 -7.47 3.37 -10.20
C ALA A 132 -8.60 4.39 -9.99
N PRO A 133 -9.56 4.11 -9.08
CA PRO A 133 -10.60 5.07 -8.71
C PRO A 133 -10.02 6.30 -8.03
N ASP A 134 -10.86 7.31 -7.82
CA ASP A 134 -10.49 8.53 -7.13
C ASP A 134 -10.08 8.28 -5.67
N VAL A 135 -9.28 9.19 -5.13
CA VAL A 135 -8.71 9.07 -3.79
C VAL A 135 -9.79 9.00 -2.70
N ALA A 136 -10.90 9.74 -2.85
CA ALA A 136 -11.93 9.81 -1.83
C ALA A 136 -12.71 8.49 -1.70
N GLY A 137 -13.02 7.86 -2.85
CA GLY A 137 -13.59 6.51 -2.90
C GLY A 137 -12.68 5.48 -2.23
N VAL A 138 -11.38 5.49 -2.55
CA VAL A 138 -10.40 4.58 -1.93
C VAL A 138 -10.27 4.79 -0.42
N CYS A 139 -10.22 6.05 0.04
CA CYS A 139 -10.15 6.34 1.47
C CYS A 139 -11.36 5.77 2.22
N SER A 140 -12.56 5.91 1.67
CA SER A 140 -13.79 5.40 2.30
C SER A 140 -13.81 3.87 2.38
N LEU A 141 -13.37 3.17 1.32
CA LEU A 141 -13.24 1.72 1.34
C LEU A 141 -12.19 1.25 2.36
N PHE A 142 -11.04 1.93 2.39
CA PHE A 142 -9.96 1.58 3.29
C PHE A 142 -10.33 1.83 4.75
N GLU A 143 -11.07 2.90 5.04
CA GLU A 143 -11.64 3.20 6.35
C GLU A 143 -12.51 2.05 6.88
N SER A 144 -13.46 1.57 6.08
CA SER A 144 -14.31 0.42 6.46
C SER A 144 -13.50 -0.85 6.67
N LEU A 145 -12.42 -1.05 5.91
CA LEU A 145 -11.53 -2.20 6.07
C LEU A 145 -10.79 -2.18 7.41
N ILE A 146 -10.38 -1.01 7.89
CA ILE A 146 -9.62 -0.86 9.14
C ILE A 146 -10.49 -0.61 10.37
N GLU A 147 -11.77 -0.28 10.22
CA GLU A 147 -12.71 0.02 11.30
C GLU A 147 -12.69 -1.01 12.44
N PRO A 148 -12.69 -2.34 12.18
CA PRO A 148 -12.61 -3.34 13.26
C PRO A 148 -11.31 -3.29 14.08
N SER A 149 -10.25 -2.68 13.53
CA SER A 149 -8.96 -2.52 14.20
C SER A 149 -8.88 -1.24 15.04
N LEU A 150 -9.75 -0.25 14.80
CA LEU A 150 -9.80 1.00 15.56
C LEU A 150 -10.24 0.79 17.01
N GLY A 151 -11.13 -0.18 17.27
CA GLY A 151 -11.58 -0.52 18.63
C GLY A 151 -10.56 -1.32 19.47
N ARG A 152 -9.36 -1.58 18.93
CA ARG A 152 -8.27 -2.30 19.61
C ARG A 152 -7.12 -1.38 20.04
N VAL A 153 -7.26 -0.07 19.85
CA VAL A 153 -6.27 0.97 20.20
C VAL A 153 -6.52 1.51 21.59
#